data_AF-A0A938DL78-F1
#
_entry.id   AF-A0A938DL78-F1
#
_cell.length_a   1.000
_cell.length_b   1.000
_cell.length_c   1.000
_cell.angle_alpha   90.00
_cell.angle_beta   90.00
_cell.angle_gamma   90.00
#
_symmetry.space_group_name_H-M   'P 1'
#
loop_
_entity.id
_entity.type
_entity.pdbx_description
1 polymer ?
#
loop_
_entity_poly.entity_id
_entity_poly.type
_entity_poly.pdbx_seq_one_letter_code
_entity_poly.pdbx_strand_id
1 'polypeptide(L)' 'MADSKPVITVPDAEPPAELVIEDLELGTGDEPVQGLGVTVHYVGVAWSTGQEFDSSWDRNDPLQFGFGVGQVIQGWDEG' A
#
# COMPACT_ATOMS: atom_id res chain seq x y z
N MET A 1 8.35 6.37 -12.11
CA MET A 1 7.08 5.65 -11.92
C MET A 1 7.33 4.25 -12.43
N ALA A 2 7.21 3.21 -11.60
CA ALA A 2 7.31 1.85 -12.11
C ALA A 2 6.14 1.62 -13.08
N ASP A 3 6.39 1.52 -14.39
CA ASP A 3 5.34 1.50 -15.42
C ASP A 3 4.53 0.18 -15.49
N SER A 4 4.65 -0.68 -14.48
CA SER A 4 4.06 -2.01 -14.47
C SER A 4 3.59 -2.43 -13.08
N LYS A 5 2.44 -3.12 -13.04
CA LYS A 5 1.88 -3.73 -11.83
C LYS A 5 2.95 -4.59 -11.12
N PRO A 6 3.22 -4.36 -9.83
CA PRO A 6 4.20 -5.14 -9.09
C PRO A 6 3.72 -6.59 -8.89
N VAL A 7 4.66 -7.53 -8.85
CA VAL A 7 4.37 -8.94 -8.53
C VAL A 7 4.60 -9.15 -7.03
N ILE A 8 3.54 -9.51 -6.31
CA ILE A 8 3.59 -9.78 -4.87
C ILE A 8 3.69 -11.28 -4.64
N THR A 9 4.69 -11.71 -3.88
CA THR A 9 4.83 -13.10 -3.40
C THR A 9 4.65 -13.09 -1.90
N VAL A 10 3.61 -13.76 -1.40
CA VAL A 10 3.38 -13.93 0.04
C VAL A 10 4.25 -15.10 0.53
N PRO A 11 5.09 -14.92 1.55
CA PRO A 11 5.89 -16.00 2.10
C PRO A 11 5.02 -17.04 2.83
N ASP A 12 5.44 -18.30 2.80
CA ASP A 12 4.83 -19.39 3.58
C ASP A 12 5.30 -19.32 5.04
N ALA A 13 4.92 -18.23 5.72
CA ALA A 13 5.23 -17.92 7.11
C ALA A 13 3.98 -17.40 7.82
N GLU A 14 4.01 -17.42 9.16
CA GLU A 14 2.93 -16.84 9.96
C GLU A 14 2.83 -15.32 9.70
N PRO A 15 1.61 -14.76 9.59
CA PRO A 15 1.43 -13.34 9.39
C PRO A 15 2.03 -12.57 10.57
N PRO A 16 2.72 -11.45 10.33
CA PRO A 16 3.28 -10.65 11.41
C PRO A 16 2.17 -10.11 12.31
N ALA A 17 2.44 -10.06 13.61
CA ALA A 17 1.50 -9.52 14.60
C ALA A 17 1.43 -7.98 14.60
N GLU A 18 2.48 -7.34 14.07
CA GLU A 18 2.66 -5.89 14.00
C GLU A 18 2.80 -5.46 12.54
N LEU A 19 2.59 -4.17 12.27
CA LEU A 19 2.81 -3.59 10.94
C LEU A 19 4.29 -3.66 10.56
N VAL A 20 4.58 -4.15 9.36
CA VAL A 20 5.94 -4.20 8.79
C VAL A 20 5.94 -3.40 7.49
N ILE A 21 6.88 -2.46 7.39
CA ILE A 21 7.10 -1.64 6.19
C ILE A 21 8.53 -1.89 5.70
N GLU A 22 8.69 -2.07 4.39
CA GLU A 22 9.98 -2.18 3.73
C GLU A 22 10.00 -1.29 2.48
N ASP A 23 10.94 -0.35 2.44
CA ASP A 23 11.15 0.50 1.28
C ASP A 23 12.02 -0.21 0.24
N LEU A 24 11.43 -0.53 -0.92
CA LEU A 24 12.17 -1.11 -2.04
C LEU A 24 12.95 -0.04 -2.82
N GLU A 25 12.37 1.14 -2.96
CA GLU A 25 12.98 2.31 -3.60
C GLU A 25 12.65 3.56 -2.78
N LEU A 26 13.67 4.26 -2.31
CA LEU A 26 13.49 5.49 -1.54
C LEU A 26 13.06 6.64 -2.45
N GLY A 27 11.92 7.24 -2.12
CA GLY A 27 11.49 8.50 -2.71
C GLY A 27 12.43 9.65 -2.35
N THR A 28 12.45 10.70 -3.17
CA THR A 28 13.22 11.94 -2.92
C THR A 28 12.32 13.11 -2.52
N GLY A 29 11.02 12.88 -2.39
CA GLY A 29 10.03 13.87 -1.98
C GLY A 29 9.87 13.95 -0.47
N ASP A 30 9.11 14.95 -0.02
CA ASP A 30 8.77 15.12 1.38
C ASP A 30 7.79 14.03 1.86
N GLU A 31 7.92 13.63 3.12
CA GLU A 31 6.98 12.73 3.77
C GLU A 31 5.59 13.39 3.90
N PRO A 32 4.50 12.62 3.68
CA PRO A 32 3.16 13.17 3.84
C PRO A 32 2.89 13.52 5.32
N VAL A 33 2.30 14.69 5.56
CA VAL A 33 1.81 15.08 6.89
C VAL A 33 0.30 14.87 7.00
N GLN A 34 -0.18 14.67 8.24
CA GLN A 34 -1.60 14.43 8.52
C GLN A 34 -2.51 15.48 7.83
N GLY A 35 -3.53 15.00 7.14
CA GLY A 35 -4.49 15.82 6.40
C GLY A 35 -4.08 16.19 4.98
N LEU A 36 -2.88 15.83 4.52
CA LEU A 36 -2.52 15.97 3.11
C LEU A 36 -3.25 14.95 2.23
N GLY A 37 -3.62 15.40 1.03
CA GLY A 37 -4.12 14.51 -0.01
C GLY A 37 -2.98 13.71 -0.63
N VAL A 38 -3.10 12.38 -0.55
CA VAL A 38 -2.15 11.42 -1.10
C VAL A 38 -2.82 10.66 -2.23
N THR A 39 -2.08 10.47 -3.34
CA THR A 39 -2.51 9.67 -4.48
C THR A 39 -1.51 8.56 -4.72
N VAL A 40 -1.96 7.30 -4.71
CA VAL A 40 -1.07 6.13 -4.83
C VAL A 40 -1.64 5.06 -5.75
N HIS A 41 -0.70 4.34 -6.37
CA HIS A 41 -0.97 3.02 -6.93
C HIS A 41 -0.64 1.93 -5.90
N TYR A 42 -1.53 0.95 -5.78
CA TYR A 42 -1.40 -0.18 -4.88
C TYR A 42 -1.91 -1.48 -5.49
N VAL A 43 -1.45 -2.58 -4.89
CA VAL A 43 -1.99 -3.93 -5.01
C VAL A 43 -2.15 -4.48 -3.60
N GLY A 44 -3.34 -4.96 -3.26
CA GLY A 44 -3.69 -5.56 -1.98
C GLY A 44 -3.85 -7.07 -2.12
N VAL A 45 -3.07 -7.82 -1.34
CA VAL A 45 -3.09 -9.29 -1.32
C VAL A 45 -3.41 -9.79 0.08
N ALA A 46 -4.26 -10.80 0.17
CA ALA A 46 -4.59 -11.45 1.44
C ALA A 46 -3.49 -12.43 1.83
N TRP A 47 -2.85 -12.22 2.98
CA TRP A 47 -1.79 -13.12 3.47
C TRP A 47 -2.26 -14.58 3.57
N SER A 48 -3.49 -14.81 4.05
CA SER A 48 -4.02 -16.15 4.30
C SER A 48 -4.21 -17.01 3.05
N THR A 49 -4.40 -16.39 1.88
CA THR A 49 -4.67 -17.09 0.62
C THR A 49 -3.65 -16.80 -0.47
N GLY A 50 -2.82 -15.77 -0.30
CA GLY A 50 -1.95 -15.24 -1.35
C GLY A 50 -2.72 -14.61 -2.52
N GLN A 51 -4.04 -14.45 -2.41
CA GLN A 51 -4.86 -13.92 -3.49
C GLN A 51 -4.97 -12.40 -3.40
N GLU A 52 -4.85 -11.75 -4.54
CA GLU A 52 -5.18 -10.34 -4.69
C GLU A 52 -6.66 -10.12 -4.38
N PHE A 53 -6.95 -9.23 -3.45
CA PHE A 53 -8.32 -8.81 -3.15
C PHE A 53 -8.64 -7.48 -3.83
N ASP A 54 -7.62 -6.65 -4.10
CA ASP A 54 -7.82 -5.37 -4.76
C ASP A 54 -6.56 -4.83 -5.44
N SER A 55 -6.71 -4.04 -6.51
CA SER A 55 -5.60 -3.42 -7.24
C SER A 55 -6.05 -2.17 -7.99
N SER A 56 -5.35 -1.06 -7.76
CA SER A 56 -5.53 0.17 -8.54
C SER A 56 -5.07 0.01 -10.01
N TRP A 57 -4.13 -0.90 -10.26
CA TRP A 57 -3.59 -1.17 -11.60
C TRP A 57 -4.64 -1.84 -12.50
N ASP A 58 -5.45 -2.71 -11.91
CA ASP A 58 -6.47 -3.48 -12.63
C ASP A 58 -7.64 -2.59 -13.06
N ARG A 59 -7.90 -1.54 -12.26
CA ARG A 59 -8.88 -0.50 -12.57
C ARG A 59 -8.32 0.63 -13.41
N ASN A 60 -6.99 0.72 -13.55
CA ASN A 60 -6.29 1.87 -14.11
C ASN A 60 -6.73 3.20 -13.47
N ASP A 61 -6.98 3.18 -12.16
CA ASP A 61 -7.49 4.30 -11.37
C ASP A 61 -6.77 4.34 -10.01
N PRO A 62 -5.88 5.34 -9.78
CA PRO A 62 -5.19 5.52 -8.50
C PRO A 62 -6.15 5.80 -7.35
N LEU A 63 -5.78 5.39 -6.14
CA LEU A 63 -6.54 5.78 -4.95
C LEU A 63 -6.07 7.14 -4.47
N GLN A 64 -7.02 8.04 -4.23
CA GLN A 64 -6.79 9.32 -3.56
C GLN A 64 -7.46 9.33 -2.19
N PHE A 65 -6.70 9.67 -1.15
CA PHE A 65 -7.20 9.71 0.23
C PHE A 65 -6.44 10.78 1.05
N GLY A 66 -7.00 11.18 2.19
CA GLY A 66 -6.31 12.00 3.17
C GLY A 66 -5.42 11.14 4.08
N PHE A 67 -4.15 11.51 4.24
CA PHE A 67 -3.22 10.79 5.10
C PHE A 67 -3.53 10.99 6.59
N GLY A 68 -3.58 9.90 7.36
CA GLY A 68 -3.66 9.93 8.83
C GLY A 68 -4.99 10.47 9.37
N VAL A 69 -6.09 10.32 8.61
CA VAL A 69 -7.42 10.84 8.99
C VAL A 69 -8.50 9.75 9.10
N GLY A 70 -8.15 8.47 9.07
CA GLY A 70 -9.09 7.35 9.24
C GLY A 70 -9.86 6.98 7.98
N GLN A 71 -9.34 7.33 6.79
CA GLN A 71 -10.01 7.08 5.51
C GLN A 71 -9.60 5.76 4.84
N VAL A 72 -8.50 5.16 5.29
CA VAL A 72 -7.93 3.92 4.74
C VAL A 72 -7.71 2.89 5.86
N ILE A 73 -7.22 1.70 5.50
CA ILE A 73 -6.87 0.68 6.50
C ILE A 73 -5.81 1.22 7.45
N GLN A 74 -5.87 0.84 8.72
CA GLN A 74 -5.04 1.43 9.78
C GLN A 74 -3.54 1.42 9.45
N GLY A 75 -3.03 0.34 8.85
CA GLY A 75 -1.62 0.27 8.46
C GLY A 75 -1.18 1.34 7.45
N TRP A 76 -2.10 1.90 6.66
CA TRP A 76 -1.80 3.00 5.74
C TRP A 76 -1.86 4.39 6.39
N ASP A 77 -2.61 4.51 7.48
CA ASP A 77 -2.65 5.74 8.28
C ASP A 77 -1.45 5.84 9.23
N GLU A 78 -0.88 4.70 9.62
CA GLU A 78 0.30 4.62 10.50
C GLU A 78 1.62 4.89 9.77
N GLY A 79 1.65 4.67 8.44
CA GLY A 79 2.81 4.90 7.57
C GLY A 79 3.58 3.62 7.28
#